data_AF-A0A3D5BSF4-F1
#
_entry.id   AF-A0A3D5BSF4-F1
#
_cell.length_a   1.000
_cell.length_b   1.000
_cell.length_c   1.000
_cell.angle_alpha   90.00
_cell.angle_beta   90.00
_cell.angle_gamma   90.00
#
_symmetry.space_group_name_H-M   'P 1'
#
loop_
_entity.id
_entity.type
_entity.pdbx_description
1 polymer ?
#
loop_
_entity_poly.entity_id
_entity_poly.type
_entity_poly.pdbx_seq_one_letter_code
_entity_poly.pdbx_strand_id
1 'polypeptide(L)'
;SAERYPEAREVRVLEDFNQCLKDLGPDDYVVIVTRGHLHDRDVLAQALRTEAGYVGMIGSRGKRDAVYRSLLENGYAQADIDRVFCPIGLAIGADTPEEIAVSIVGEMIRVRAGVQG
;
A
#
# COMPACT_ATOMS: atom_id res chain seq x y z
N SER A 1 16.57 -12.25 0.92
CA SER A 1 17.88 -11.70 1.30
C SER A 1 18.11 -10.40 0.54
N ALA A 2 18.99 -9.53 1.03
CA ALA A 2 19.35 -8.27 0.36
C ALA A 2 19.85 -8.48 -1.08
N GLU A 3 20.41 -9.66 -1.37
CA GLU A 3 20.87 -10.07 -2.71
C GLU A 3 19.77 -10.05 -3.78
N ARG A 4 18.50 -10.23 -3.38
CA ARG A 4 17.36 -10.17 -4.32
C ARG A 4 16.93 -8.75 -4.68
N TYR A 5 17.36 -7.75 -3.90
CA TYR A 5 16.97 -6.35 -4.07
C TYR A 5 18.21 -5.45 -3.95
N PRO A 6 19.16 -5.56 -4.90
CA PRO A 6 20.43 -4.85 -4.83
C PRO A 6 20.28 -3.32 -4.87
N GLU A 7 19.20 -2.81 -5.46
CA GLU A 7 18.90 -1.38 -5.52
C GLU A 7 18.18 -0.84 -4.28
N ALA A 8 17.69 -1.72 -3.40
CA ALA A 8 17.04 -1.28 -2.17
C ALA A 8 18.08 -0.74 -1.20
N ARG A 9 17.85 0.49 -0.70
CA ARG A 9 18.68 1.09 0.36
C ARG A 9 18.72 0.22 1.62
N GLU A 10 17.60 -0.42 1.95
CA GLU A 10 17.47 -1.27 3.11
C GLU A 10 16.50 -2.41 2.82
N VAL A 11 16.83 -3.62 3.29
CA VAL A 11 15.95 -4.78 3.23
C VAL A 11 15.84 -5.35 4.64
N ARG A 12 14.63 -5.30 5.21
CA ARG A 12 14.34 -5.88 6.52
C ARG A 12 13.61 -7.20 6.35
N VAL A 13 14.11 -8.25 7.01
CA VAL A 13 13.39 -9.52 7.15
C VAL A 13 12.83 -9.53 8.55
N LEU A 14 11.51 -9.50 8.65
CA LEU A 14 10.79 -9.48 9.93
C LEU A 14 10.23 -10.88 10.21
N GLU A 15 10.14 -11.24 11.48
CA GLU A 15 9.50 -12.50 11.90
C GLU A 15 7.98 -12.45 11.67
N ASP A 16 7.40 -11.27 11.86
CA ASP A 16 6.02 -10.96 11.53
C ASP A 16 5.89 -9.48 11.09
N PHE A 17 4.68 -9.05 10.71
CA PHE A 17 4.41 -7.67 10.29
C PHE A 17 3.95 -6.76 11.44
N ASN A 18 4.03 -7.18 12.70
CA ASN A 18 3.66 -6.35 13.83
C ASN A 18 4.67 -5.21 13.98
N GLN A 19 4.16 -3.96 14.07
CA GLN A 19 4.98 -2.76 14.21
C GLN A 19 6.05 -2.60 13.12
N CYS A 20 5.76 -3.06 11.90
CA CYS A 20 6.68 -3.00 10.76
C CYS A 20 6.81 -1.59 10.16
N LEU A 21 5.84 -0.71 10.42
CA LEU A 21 5.82 0.68 9.99
C LEU A 21 5.83 1.60 11.22
N LYS A 22 6.70 2.60 11.20
CA LYS A 22 6.75 3.68 12.21
C LYS A 22 7.24 4.97 11.57
N ASP A 23 6.76 6.09 12.11
CA ASP A 23 7.27 7.44 11.83
C ASP A 23 7.29 7.83 10.33
N LEU A 24 6.23 7.46 9.59
CA LEU A 24 6.06 7.89 8.19
C LEU A 24 5.32 9.23 8.12
N GLY A 25 5.86 10.15 7.35
CA GLY A 25 5.34 11.49 7.14
C GLY A 25 4.73 11.72 5.76
N PRO A 26 4.30 12.96 5.46
CA PRO A 26 3.58 13.30 4.23
C PRO A 26 4.33 13.03 2.92
N ASP A 27 5.67 12.95 2.96
CA ASP A 27 6.51 12.66 1.80
C ASP A 27 6.75 11.15 1.60
N ASP A 28 6.29 10.31 2.53
CA ASP A 28 6.48 8.86 2.50
C ASP A 28 5.33 8.13 1.77
N TYR A 29 5.71 7.12 0.99
CA TYR A 29 4.80 6.35 0.15
C TYR A 29 4.86 4.88 0.56
N VAL A 30 3.71 4.32 0.93
CA VAL A 30 3.59 2.92 1.35
C VAL A 30 2.94 2.11 0.22
N VAL A 31 3.63 1.05 -0.20
CA VAL A 31 3.13 0.10 -1.19
C VAL A 31 3.05 -1.29 -0.55
N ILE A 32 1.83 -1.78 -0.33
CA ILE A 32 1.57 -3.05 0.34
C ILE A 32 1.37 -4.15 -0.71
N VAL A 33 2.37 -5.02 -0.83
CA VAL A 33 2.35 -6.19 -1.73
C VAL A 33 2.72 -7.44 -0.94
N THR A 34 1.74 -8.06 -0.26
CA THR A 34 1.98 -9.31 0.46
C THR A 34 1.57 -10.54 -0.35
N ARG A 35 2.23 -11.67 -0.10
CA ARG A 35 1.88 -12.94 -0.75
C ARG A 35 0.54 -13.43 -0.22
N GLY A 36 -0.43 -13.62 -1.11
CA GLY A 36 -1.74 -14.16 -0.75
C GLY A 36 -2.58 -13.23 0.13
N HIS A 37 -2.17 -11.97 0.31
CA HIS A 37 -2.91 -10.92 1.04
C HIS A 37 -3.13 -11.18 2.53
N LEU A 38 -2.49 -12.22 3.10
CA LEU A 38 -2.75 -12.67 4.47
C LEU A 38 -2.46 -11.60 5.52
N HIS A 39 -1.52 -10.70 5.23
CA HIS A 39 -1.07 -9.67 6.16
C HIS A 39 -1.40 -8.25 5.69
N ASP A 40 -2.11 -8.09 4.57
CA ASP A 40 -2.44 -6.77 4.01
C ASP A 40 -3.23 -5.93 5.02
N ARG A 41 -4.19 -6.53 5.74
CA ARG A 41 -4.97 -5.85 6.77
C ARG A 41 -4.07 -5.30 7.89
N ASP A 42 -3.15 -6.12 8.39
CA ASP A 42 -2.34 -5.77 9.56
C ASP A 42 -1.32 -4.68 9.22
N VAL A 43 -0.74 -4.73 8.02
CA VAL A 43 0.15 -3.68 7.50
C VAL A 43 -0.65 -2.41 7.21
N LEU A 44 -1.82 -2.52 6.57
CA LEU A 44 -2.67 -1.38 6.26
C LEU A 44 -3.14 -0.65 7.52
N ALA A 45 -3.56 -1.39 8.54
CA ALA A 45 -3.93 -0.86 9.86
C ALA A 45 -2.82 0.04 10.43
N GLN A 46 -1.55 -0.38 10.30
CA GLN A 46 -0.41 0.39 10.77
C GLN A 46 -0.13 1.61 9.88
N ALA A 47 -0.18 1.44 8.56
CA ALA A 47 0.00 2.56 7.62
C ALA A 47 -1.03 3.68 7.84
N LEU A 48 -2.29 3.32 8.11
CA LEU A 48 -3.37 4.27 8.39
C LEU A 48 -3.18 5.09 9.67
N ARG A 49 -2.31 4.65 10.59
CA ARG A 49 -1.96 5.41 11.80
C ARG A 49 -0.82 6.42 11.57
N THR A 50 -0.25 6.45 10.38
CA THR A 50 0.83 7.38 9.99
C THR A 50 0.30 8.54 9.16
N GLU A 51 1.16 9.52 8.90
CA GLU A 51 0.88 10.66 8.03
C GLU A 51 1.36 10.42 6.59
N ALA A 52 1.61 9.16 6.20
CA ALA A 52 2.06 8.80 4.85
C ALA A 52 1.19 9.48 3.78
N GLY A 53 1.83 10.21 2.85
CA GLY A 53 1.15 10.93 1.78
C GLY A 53 0.50 10.02 0.75
N TYR A 54 0.87 8.73 0.74
CA TYR A 54 0.28 7.72 -0.11
C TYR A 54 0.29 6.35 0.56
N VAL A 55 -0.85 5.68 0.53
CA VAL A 55 -0.99 4.29 0.98
C VAL A 55 -1.69 3.49 -0.11
N GLY A 56 -0.94 2.67 -0.82
CA GLY A 56 -1.43 1.80 -1.88
C GLY A 56 -1.40 0.34 -1.46
N MET A 57 -2.45 -0.40 -1.80
CA MET A 57 -2.58 -1.83 -1.48
C MET A 57 -2.94 -2.64 -2.72
N ILE A 58 -2.16 -3.70 -2.99
CA ILE A 58 -2.49 -4.65 -4.05
C ILE A 58 -3.71 -5.50 -3.66
N GLY A 59 -4.58 -5.78 -4.62
CA GLY A 59 -5.73 -6.65 -4.38
C GLY A 59 -6.89 -6.38 -5.32
N SER A 60 -7.84 -7.30 -5.37
CA SER A 60 -9.10 -7.08 -6.09
C SER A 60 -10.09 -6.28 -5.25
N ARG A 61 -11.10 -5.68 -5.89
CA ARG A 61 -12.16 -4.93 -5.19
C ARG A 61 -12.83 -5.77 -4.09
N GLY A 62 -13.13 -7.04 -4.35
CA GLY A 62 -13.74 -7.91 -3.34
C GLY A 62 -12.85 -8.16 -2.12
N LYS A 63 -11.52 -8.33 -2.30
CA LYS A 63 -10.58 -8.48 -1.18
C LYS A 63 -10.45 -7.19 -0.38
N ARG A 64 -10.35 -6.05 -1.08
CA ARG A 64 -10.35 -4.71 -0.48
C ARG A 64 -11.56 -4.52 0.43
N ASP A 65 -12.76 -4.85 -0.05
CA ASP A 65 -13.99 -4.62 0.72
C ASP A 65 -14.02 -5.45 2.02
N ALA A 66 -13.47 -6.67 2.01
CA ALA A 66 -13.32 -7.49 3.21
C ALA A 66 -12.33 -6.88 4.20
N VAL A 67 -11.18 -6.38 3.73
CA VAL A 67 -10.18 -5.70 4.56
C VAL A 67 -10.78 -4.41 5.16
N TYR A 68 -11.45 -3.58 4.35
CA TYR A 68 -12.02 -2.30 4.79
C TYR A 68 -13.11 -2.50 5.83
N ARG A 69 -13.99 -3.49 5.62
CA ARG A 69 -15.02 -3.84 6.62
C ARG A 69 -14.39 -4.22 7.94
N SER A 70 -13.36 -5.08 7.91
CA SER A 70 -12.65 -5.48 9.13
C SER A 70 -12.00 -4.28 9.82
N LEU A 71 -11.41 -3.34 9.09
CA LEU A 71 -10.82 -2.13 9.68
C LEU A 71 -11.88 -1.22 10.32
N LEU A 72 -13.01 -0.99 9.64
CA LEU A 72 -14.13 -0.22 10.20
C LEU A 72 -14.66 -0.84 11.50
N GLU A 73 -14.85 -2.16 11.52
CA GLU A 73 -15.28 -2.91 12.71
C GLU A 73 -14.28 -2.79 13.88
N ASN A 74 -13.00 -2.57 13.58
CA ASN A 74 -11.93 -2.35 14.55
C ASN A 74 -11.69 -0.86 14.88
N GLY A 75 -12.61 0.03 14.49
CA GLY A 75 -12.63 1.43 14.94
C GLY A 75 -11.82 2.42 14.10
N TYR A 76 -11.37 2.03 12.89
CA TYR A 76 -10.79 2.99 11.94
C TYR A 76 -11.88 3.89 11.35
N ALA A 77 -11.57 5.17 11.12
CA ALA A 77 -12.52 6.08 10.52
C ALA A 77 -12.63 5.82 9.01
N GLN A 78 -13.82 6.07 8.44
CA GLN A 78 -14.01 6.00 6.99
C GLN A 78 -13.03 6.92 6.25
N ALA A 79 -12.75 8.11 6.80
CA ALA A 79 -11.78 9.05 6.25
C ALA A 79 -10.35 8.50 6.21
N ASP A 80 -9.97 7.60 7.13
CA ASP A 80 -8.68 6.91 7.05
C ASP A 80 -8.68 5.94 5.88
N ILE A 81 -9.76 5.19 5.68
CA ILE A 81 -9.87 4.19 4.63
C ILE A 81 -9.95 4.85 3.24
N ASP A 82 -10.62 6.00 3.13
CA ASP A 82 -10.78 6.72 1.86
C ASP A 82 -9.45 7.22 1.28
N ARG A 83 -8.39 7.32 2.09
CA ARG A 83 -7.04 7.67 1.63
C ARG A 83 -6.31 6.53 0.92
N VAL A 84 -6.86 5.30 0.96
CA VAL A 84 -6.18 4.09 0.48
C VAL A 84 -6.45 3.84 -1.01
N PHE A 85 -5.38 3.71 -1.78
CA PHE A 85 -5.44 3.39 -3.19
C PHE A 85 -5.50 1.86 -3.38
N CYS A 86 -6.70 1.34 -3.63
CA CYS A 86 -6.92 -0.09 -3.85
C CYS A 86 -8.07 -0.38 -4.84
N PRO A 87 -7.84 -1.16 -5.92
CA PRO A 87 -6.54 -1.71 -6.35
C PRO A 87 -5.52 -0.62 -6.64
N ILE A 88 -4.28 -0.82 -6.23
CA ILE A 88 -3.18 0.10 -6.46
C ILE A 88 -2.82 0.18 -7.95
N GLY A 89 -2.43 1.37 -8.43
CA GLY A 89 -1.90 1.61 -9.77
C GLY A 89 -2.93 2.12 -10.79
N LEU A 90 -2.42 2.73 -11.84
CA LEU A 90 -3.24 3.29 -12.93
C LEU A 90 -3.91 2.18 -13.76
N ALA A 91 -5.11 2.48 -14.27
CA ALA A 91 -5.87 1.58 -15.14
C ALA A 91 -5.32 1.59 -16.58
N ILE A 92 -4.11 1.03 -16.76
CA ILE A 92 -3.41 0.95 -18.07
C ILE A 92 -3.53 -0.42 -18.75
N GLY A 93 -4.30 -1.35 -18.19
CA GLY A 93 -4.39 -2.72 -18.69
C GLY A 93 -3.14 -3.56 -18.42
N ALA A 94 -2.39 -3.24 -17.35
CA ALA A 94 -1.19 -3.95 -16.95
C ALA A 94 -1.46 -5.43 -16.62
N ASP A 95 -0.60 -6.33 -17.11
CA ASP A 95 -0.69 -7.77 -16.90
C ASP A 95 0.63 -8.36 -16.36
N THR A 96 1.76 -7.85 -16.86
CA THR A 96 3.10 -8.26 -16.41
C THR A 96 3.53 -7.54 -15.12
N PRO A 97 4.43 -8.13 -14.30
CA PRO A 97 4.98 -7.45 -13.13
C PRO A 97 5.59 -6.08 -13.44
N GLU A 98 6.24 -5.94 -14.59
CA GLU A 98 6.86 -4.71 -15.06
C GLU A 98 5.79 -3.65 -15.38
N GLU A 99 4.72 -4.02 -16.07
CA GLU A 99 3.59 -3.11 -16.35
C GLU A 99 2.86 -2.69 -15.07
N ILE A 100 2.70 -3.63 -14.12
CA ILE A 100 2.13 -3.34 -12.80
C ILE A 100 3.02 -2.36 -12.04
N ALA A 101 4.34 -2.53 -12.08
CA ALA A 101 5.27 -1.60 -11.45
C ALA A 101 5.15 -0.19 -12.07
N VAL A 102 5.08 -0.09 -13.41
CA VAL A 102 4.87 1.18 -14.12
C VAL A 102 3.54 1.83 -13.73
N SER A 103 2.46 1.04 -13.62
CA SER A 103 1.15 1.56 -13.24
C SER A 103 1.13 2.11 -11.81
N ILE A 104 1.81 1.45 -10.87
CA ILE A 104 1.95 1.89 -9.47
C ILE A 104 2.77 3.18 -9.41
N VAL A 105 3.94 3.21 -10.05
CA VAL A 105 4.80 4.41 -10.07
C VAL A 105 4.07 5.59 -10.72
N GLY A 106 3.34 5.35 -11.81
CA GLY A 106 2.49 6.37 -12.44
C GLY A 106 1.42 6.94 -11.50
N GLU A 107 0.78 6.09 -10.70
CA GLU A 107 -0.19 6.54 -9.69
C GLU A 107 0.47 7.38 -8.60
N MET A 108 1.64 6.96 -8.08
CA MET A 108 2.39 7.72 -7.09
C MET A 108 2.78 9.11 -7.61
N ILE A 109 3.23 9.20 -8.88
CA ILE A 109 3.55 10.47 -9.52
C ILE A 109 2.30 11.36 -9.66
N ARG A 110 1.16 10.78 -10.06
CA ARG A 110 -0.12 11.51 -10.16
C ARG A 110 -0.53 12.11 -8.83
N VAL A 111 -0.45 11.34 -7.75
CA VAL A 111 -0.78 11.80 -6.38
C VAL A 111 0.17 12.91 -5.94
N ARG A 112 1.49 12.72 -6.08
CA ARG A 112 2.50 13.74 -5.79
C ARG A 112 2.26 15.05 -6.55
N ALA A 113 1.85 14.95 -7.82
CA ALA A 113 1.60 16.09 -8.68
C ALA A 113 0.26 16.81 -8.37
N GLY A 114 -0.60 16.25 -7.51
CA GLY A 114 -1.91 16.80 -7.19
C GLY A 114 -2.91 16.76 -8.35
N VAL A 115 -2.68 15.89 -9.34
CA VAL A 115 -3.55 15.79 -10.53
C VAL A 115 -4.75 14.90 -10.21
N GLN A 116 -5.95 15.47 -10.25
CA GLN A 116 -7.20 14.72 -10.18
C GLN A 116 -7.53 14.10 -11.54
N GLY A 117 -7.99 12.85 -11.54
CA GLY A 117 -8.49 12.15 -12.73
C GLY A 117 -10.00 12.30 -12.89
#